data_AF-A0AAV9LMH7-F1
#
_entry.id   AF-A0AAV9LMH7-F1
#
_cell.length_a   1.000
_cell.length_b   1.000
_cell.length_c   1.000
_cell.angle_alpha   90.00
_cell.angle_beta   90.00
_cell.angle_gamma   90.00
#
_symmetry.space_group_name_H-M   'P 1'
#
loop_
_entity.id
_entity.type
_entity.pdbx_description
1 polymer ?
#
loop_
_entity_poly.entity_id
_entity_poly.type
_entity_poly.pdbx_seq_one_letter_code
_entity_poly.pdbx_strand_id
1 'polypeptide(L)' 'MRDEEKVFDFLIGLDDTFSTVRSQILSVDPLPNLGRAYAITTQEEKQRSVAVNRISTIEATALLTR' A
#
# COMPACT_ATOMS: atom_id res chain seq x y z
N MET A 1 15.92 -9.01 -18.91
CA MET A 1 15.42 -8.30 -17.73
C MET A 1 15.70 -9.15 -16.51
N ARG A 2 16.60 -8.68 -15.66
CA ARG A 2 16.85 -9.20 -14.32
C ARG A 2 15.58 -9.00 -13.50
N ASP A 3 15.15 -9.96 -12.69
CA ASP A 3 13.84 -9.85 -12.00
C ASP A 3 13.74 -8.64 -11.06
N GLU A 4 14.87 -8.14 -10.57
CA GLU A 4 14.98 -6.88 -9.82
C GLU A 4 14.61 -5.66 -10.67
N GLU A 5 15.00 -5.62 -11.95
CA GLU A 5 14.67 -4.51 -12.87
C GLU A 5 13.15 -4.38 -13.02
N LYS A 6 12.44 -5.52 -13.12
CA LYS A 6 10.97 -5.51 -13.21
C LYS A 6 10.31 -4.95 -11.95
N VAL A 7 10.92 -5.19 -10.79
CA VAL A 7 10.44 -4.63 -9.51
C VAL A 7 10.68 -3.12 -9.50
N PHE A 8 11.85 -2.65 -9.92
CA PHE A 8 12.11 -1.21 -10.01
C PHE A 8 11.20 -0.50 -11.02
N ASP A 9 11.00 -1.08 -12.21
CA ASP A 9 10.08 -0.54 -13.23
C ASP A 9 8.65 -0.46 -12.68
N PHE A 10 8.20 -1.49 -11.97
CA PHE A 10 6.92 -1.47 -11.27
C PHE A 10 6.85 -0.35 -10.23
N LEU A 11 7.86 -0.22 -9.36
CA LEU A 11 7.91 0.81 -8.32
C LEU A 11 7.95 2.24 -8.89
N ILE A 12 8.59 2.45 -10.04
CA ILE A 12 8.61 3.75 -10.75
C ILE A 12 7.24 4.06 -11.34
N GLY A 13 6.51 3.04 -11.80
CA GLY A 13 5.15 3.19 -12.33
C GLY A 13 4.07 3.42 -11.28
N LEU A 14 4.37 3.33 -9.98
CA LEU A 14 3.41 3.59 -8.91
C LEU A 14 3.18 5.08 -8.69
N ASP A 15 1.93 5.43 -8.40
CA ASP A 15 1.53 6.80 -8.03
C ASP A 15 2.20 7.25 -6.71
N ASP A 16 2.38 8.57 -6.54
CA ASP A 16 3.05 9.14 -5.38
C ASP A 16 2.36 8.84 -4.04
N THR A 17 1.06 8.55 -4.07
CA THR A 17 0.30 8.08 -2.90
C THR A 17 0.80 6.75 -2.34
N PHE A 18 1.57 5.97 -3.11
CA PHE A 18 2.19 4.72 -2.69
C PHE A 18 3.63 4.88 -2.18
N SER A 19 4.09 6.10 -1.86
CA SER A 19 5.42 6.35 -1.28
C SER A 19 5.77 5.45 -0.08
N THR A 20 4.84 5.28 0.86
CA THR A 20 5.02 4.37 2.01
C THR A 20 5.19 2.91 1.58
N VAL A 21 4.38 2.46 0.61
CA VAL A 21 4.44 1.09 0.06
C VAL A 21 5.77 0.87 -0.66
N ARG A 22 6.24 1.85 -1.45
CA ARG A 22 7.55 1.82 -2.10
C ARG A 22 8.66 1.65 -1.07
N SER A 23 8.64 2.44 0.01
CA SER A 23 9.62 2.32 1.09
C SER A 23 9.57 0.95 1.75
N GLN A 24 8.37 0.40 1.98
CA GLN A 24 8.19 -0.93 2.58
C GLN A 24 8.78 -2.02 1.68
N ILE A 25 8.50 -2.00 0.38
CA ILE A 25 9.02 -2.98 -0.59
C ILE A 25 10.55 -2.93 -0.64
N LEU A 26 11.13 -1.73 -0.67
CA LEU A 26 12.59 -1.53 -0.67
C LEU A 26 13.27 -1.91 0.66
N SER A 27 12.52 -2.00 1.75
CA SER A 27 13.03 -2.39 3.07
C SER A 27 13.02 -3.91 3.29
N VAL A 28 12.42 -4.69 2.38
CA VAL A 28 12.39 -6.16 2.45
C VAL A 28 13.70 -6.72 1.89
N ASP A 29 14.41 -7.50 2.71
CA ASP A 29 15.68 -8.16 2.35
C ASP A 29 15.55 -9.69 2.45
N PRO A 30 15.80 -10.46 1.36
CA PRO A 30 16.16 -9.98 0.02
C PRO A 30 14.99 -9.32 -0.70
N LEU A 31 15.29 -8.45 -1.67
CA LEU A 31 14.30 -7.70 -2.44
C LEU A 31 13.20 -8.66 -2.97
N PRO A 32 11.91 -8.35 -2.74
CA PRO A 32 10.85 -9.26 -3.09
C PRO A 32 10.73 -9.36 -4.61
N ASN A 33 10.28 -10.51 -5.10
CA ASN A 33 9.92 -10.64 -6.50
C ASN A 33 8.68 -9.79 -6.84
N LEU A 34 8.45 -9.59 -8.14
CA LEU A 34 7.36 -8.77 -8.66
C LEU A 34 5.99 -9.18 -8.10
N GLY A 35 5.69 -10.48 -8.02
CA GLY A 35 4.41 -10.97 -7.49
C GLY A 35 4.20 -10.60 -6.02
N ARG A 36 5.25 -10.65 -5.21
CA ARG A 36 5.20 -10.22 -3.80
C ARG A 36 5.08 -8.70 -3.67
N ALA A 37 5.75 -7.92 -4.52
CA ALA A 37 5.58 -6.46 -4.59
C ALA A 37 4.13 -6.06 -4.92
N TYR A 38 3.49 -6.74 -5.88
CA TYR A 38 2.06 -6.57 -6.16
C TYR A 38 1.19 -6.89 -4.95
N ALA A 39 1.42 -8.03 -4.30
CA ALA A 39 0.63 -8.43 -3.13
C ALA A 39 0.72 -7.42 -1.98
N ILE A 40 1.91 -6.87 -1.70
CA ILE A 40 2.12 -5.82 -0.70
C ILE A 40 1.31 -4.58 -1.07
N THR A 41 1.37 -4.15 -2.34
CA THR A 41 0.65 -2.97 -2.83
C THR A 41 -0.87 -3.13 -2.71
N THR A 42 -1.43 -4.25 -3.15
CA THR A 42 -2.88 -4.53 -3.04
C THR A 42 -3.34 -4.62 -1.58
N GLN A 43 -2.50 -5.21 -0.72
CA GLN A 43 -2.83 -5.35 0.70
C GLN A 43 -2.85 -4.00 1.43
N GLU A 44 -1.95 -3.08 1.08
CA GLU A 44 -1.95 -1.71 1.62
C GLU A 44 -3.16 -0.90 1.13
N GLU A 45 -3.55 -1.02 -0.14
CA GLU A 45 -4.75 -0.36 -0.68
C GLU A 45 -6.03 -0.84 0.03
N LYS A 46 -6.14 -2.15 0.28
CA LYS A 46 -7.25 -2.73 1.05
C LYS A 46 -7.25 -2.28 2.50
N GLN A 47 -6.09 -2.16 3.14
CA GLN A 47 -6.02 -1.65 4.51
C GLN A 47 -6.41 -0.18 4.58
N ARG A 48 -5.96 0.63 3.62
CA ARG A 48 -6.28 2.05 3.54
C ARG A 48 -7.78 2.27 3.33
N SER A 49 -8.42 1.52 2.44
CA SER A 49 -9.88 1.59 2.25
C SER A 49 -10.66 1.18 3.50
N VAL A 50 -10.22 0.14 4.22
CA VAL A 50 -10.84 -0.25 5.49
C VAL A 50 -10.62 0.81 6.58
N ALA A 51 -9.42 1.40 6.66
CA ALA A 51 -9.10 2.45 7.63
C ALA A 51 -9.96 3.69 7.40
N VAL A 52 -10.12 4.13 6.15
CA VAL A 52 -11.03 5.23 5.79
C VAL A 52 -12.46 4.91 6.20
N ASN A 53 -12.96 3.69 5.92
CA ASN A 53 -14.32 3.30 6.31
C ASN A 53 -14.53 3.28 7.85
N ARG A 54 -13.50 2.88 8.62
CA ARG A 54 -13.54 2.92 10.08
C ARG A 54 -13.59 4.34 10.61
N ILE A 55 -12.79 5.26 10.07
CA ILE A 55 -12.83 6.68 10.45
C ILE A 55 -14.22 7.26 10.18
N SER A 56 -14.81 6.99 9.01
CA SER A 56 -16.16 7.44 8.67
C SER A 56 -17.24 6.90 9.64
N THR A 57 -17.08 5.66 10.11
CA THR A 57 -18.02 5.05 11.08
C THR A 57 -17.89 5.69 12.48
N ILE A 58 -16.67 6.00 12.91
CA ILE A 58 -16.40 6.62 14.21
C ILE A 58 -16.97 8.05 14.24
N GLU A 59 -16.74 8.84 13.19
CA GLU A 59 -17.28 10.21 13.07
C GLU A 59 -18.82 10.24 13.06
N ALA A 60 -19.45 9.31 12.34
CA ALA A 60 -20.91 9.19 12.29
C ALA A 60 -21.53 8.83 13.65
N THR A 61 -20.82 8.03 14.46
CA THR A 61 -21.29 7.66 15.80
C THR A 61 -21.06 8.79 16.81
N ALA A 62 -19.97 9.56 16.67
CA ALA A 62 -19.67 10.71 17.53
C ALA A 62 -20.66 11.87 17.34
N LEU A 63 -21.25 12.04 16.14
CA LEU A 63 -22.21 13.11 15.86
C LEU A 63 -23.62 12.84 16.45
N LEU A 64 -23.97 11.58 16.73
CA LEU A 64 -25.30 11.19 17.21
C LEU A 64 -25.50 11.30 18.73
N THR A 65 -24.47 11.67 19.50
CA THR A 65 -24.56 11.72 20.98
C THR A 65 -24.74 13.13 21.56
N ARG A 66 -25.17 14.12 20.78
CA ARG A 66 -25.35 15.50 21.25
C ARG A 66 -26.80 15.91 21.43
#